data_AF-A0A7X1X0Z8-F1
#
_entry.id   AF-A0A7X1X0Z8-F1
#
_cell.length_a   1.000
_cell.length_b   1.000
_cell.length_c   1.000
_cell.angle_alpha   90.00
_cell.angle_beta   90.00
_cell.angle_gamma   90.00
#
_symmetry.space_group_name_H-M   'P 1'
#
loop_
_entity.id
_entity.type
_entity.pdbx_description
1 polymer ?
#
loop_
_entity_poly.entity_id
_entity_poly.type
_entity_poly.pdbx_seq_one_letter_code
_entity_poly.pdbx_strand_id
1 'polypeptide(L)'
;DAALAVEYVMTASPEWFDKATPEQEKEFFQRSLQWLADKYGADRIVTASIHRDEATPHLSAFVVPLTQDKRLSAKEFIGSRDKMRADQS
;
A
#
# COMPACT_ATOMS: atom_id res chain seq x y z
N ASP A 1 -8.58 2.69 21.22
CA ASP A 1 -7.27 3.16 20.74
C ASP A 1 -7.30 3.44 19.25
N ALA A 2 -6.55 4.43 18.80
CA ALA A 2 -6.46 4.80 17.38
C ALA A 2 -5.24 4.14 16.73
N ALA A 3 -5.39 3.61 15.53
CA ALA A 3 -4.26 3.12 14.73
C ALA A 3 -3.43 4.34 14.25
N LEU A 4 -2.17 4.41 14.69
CA LEU A 4 -1.26 5.50 14.34
C LEU A 4 -0.76 5.40 12.88
N ALA A 5 -0.63 4.17 12.39
CA ALA A 5 -0.29 3.86 11.01
C ALA A 5 -0.99 2.57 10.57
N VAL A 6 -1.12 2.40 9.26
CA VAL A 6 -1.50 1.15 8.61
C VAL A 6 -0.33 0.73 7.73
N GLU A 7 0.13 -0.51 7.88
CA GLU A 7 1.09 -1.10 6.96
C GLU A 7 0.33 -1.75 5.79
N TYR A 8 0.76 -1.45 4.57
CA TYR A 8 0.36 -2.14 3.36
C TYR A 8 1.53 -2.94 2.82
N VAL A 9 1.26 -4.21 2.51
CA VAL A 9 2.17 -5.06 1.73
C VAL A 9 1.61 -5.15 0.32
N MET A 10 2.38 -4.67 -0.65
CA MET A 10 2.01 -4.73 -2.07
C MET A 10 2.96 -5.70 -2.77
N THR A 11 2.42 -6.83 -3.20
CA THR A 11 3.17 -7.94 -3.82
C THR A 11 2.34 -8.60 -4.91
N ALA A 12 3.00 -9.32 -5.79
CA ALA A 12 2.42 -10.31 -6.70
C ALA A 12 2.86 -11.72 -6.30
N SER A 13 2.50 -12.73 -7.11
CA SER A 13 3.00 -14.09 -6.90
C SER A 13 4.48 -14.20 -7.28
N PRO A 14 5.24 -15.14 -6.68
CA PRO A 14 6.63 -15.39 -7.07
C PRO A 14 6.77 -15.62 -8.58
N GLU A 15 5.87 -16.41 -9.17
CA GLU A 15 5.90 -16.76 -10.59
C GLU A 15 5.64 -15.56 -11.52
N TRP A 16 5.00 -14.51 -11.01
CA TRP A 16 4.85 -13.26 -11.75
C TRP A 16 6.17 -12.49 -11.75
N PHE A 17 6.81 -12.34 -10.59
CA PHE A 17 8.11 -11.66 -10.49
C PHE A 17 9.21 -12.37 -11.27
N ASP A 18 9.22 -13.70 -11.30
CA ASP A 18 10.16 -14.49 -12.12
C ASP A 18 10.08 -14.19 -13.62
N LYS A 19 8.91 -13.72 -14.08
CA LYS A 19 8.63 -13.44 -15.50
C LYS A 19 8.63 -11.95 -15.84
N ALA A 20 8.53 -11.09 -14.83
CA ALA A 20 8.43 -9.65 -15.02
C ALA A 20 9.75 -9.08 -15.55
N THR A 21 9.68 -8.14 -16.49
CA THR A 21 10.86 -7.33 -16.84
C THR A 21 11.14 -6.31 -15.73
N PRO A 22 12.37 -5.77 -15.64
CA PRO A 22 12.68 -4.70 -14.69
C PRO A 22 11.73 -3.50 -14.80
N GLU A 23 11.26 -3.17 -16.01
CA GLU A 23 10.29 -2.09 -16.25
C GLU A 23 8.91 -2.43 -15.70
N GLN A 24 8.45 -3.68 -15.87
CA GLN A 24 7.16 -4.13 -15.32
C GLN A 24 7.17 -4.18 -13.80
N GLU A 25 8.27 -4.66 -13.19
CA GLU A 25 8.44 -4.65 -11.74
C GLU A 25 8.46 -3.20 -11.20
N LYS A 26 9.21 -2.32 -11.87
CA LYS A 26 9.24 -0.89 -11.53
C LYS A 26 7.84 -0.26 -11.63
N GLU A 27 7.13 -0.52 -12.72
CA GLU A 27 5.76 -0.02 -12.92
C GLU A 27 4.83 -0.54 -11.81
N PHE A 28 4.92 -1.82 -11.45
CA PHE A 28 4.13 -2.42 -10.37
C PHE A 28 4.29 -1.66 -9.05
N PHE A 29 5.55 -1.41 -8.63
CA PHE A 29 5.81 -0.70 -7.38
C PHE A 29 5.43 0.78 -7.45
N GLN A 30 5.64 1.44 -8.60
CA GLN A 30 5.21 2.82 -8.81
C GLN A 30 3.69 2.95 -8.72
N ARG A 31 2.93 2.06 -9.35
CA ARG A 31 1.47 2.04 -9.31
C ARG A 31 0.95 1.72 -7.91
N SER A 32 1.62 0.82 -7.19
CA SER A 32 1.31 0.51 -5.79
C SER A 32 1.45 1.74 -4.89
N LEU A 33 2.54 2.51 -5.04
CA LEU A 33 2.73 3.75 -4.29
C LEU A 33 1.75 4.84 -4.70
N GLN A 34 1.47 4.97 -6.01
CA GLN A 34 0.49 5.94 -6.49
C GLN A 34 -0.90 5.65 -5.93
N TRP A 35 -1.32 4.39 -5.89
CA TRP A 35 -2.61 4.00 -5.30
C TRP A 35 -2.71 4.38 -3.82
N LEU A 36 -1.65 4.18 -3.04
CA LEU A 36 -1.60 4.64 -1.64
C LEU A 36 -1.68 6.16 -1.54
N ALA A 37 -0.98 6.88 -2.42
CA ALA A 37 -1.01 8.34 -2.46
C ALA A 37 -2.39 8.89 -2.85
N ASP A 38 -3.08 8.25 -3.80
CA ASP A 38 -4.43 8.62 -4.22
C ASP A 38 -5.44 8.38 -3.10
N LYS A 39 -5.28 7.27 -2.37
CA LYS A 39 -6.19 6.88 -1.29
C LYS A 39 -6.01 7.70 0.00
N TYR A 40 -4.77 7.89 0.43
CA TYR A 40 -4.44 8.50 1.72
C TYR A 40 -3.90 9.92 1.60
N GLY A 41 -3.35 10.30 0.46
CA GLY A 41 -2.51 11.49 0.27
C GLY A 41 -1.02 11.15 0.27
N ALA A 42 -0.26 11.70 -0.67
CA ALA A 42 1.18 11.46 -0.78
C ALA A 42 1.96 11.90 0.48
N ASP A 43 1.51 12.98 1.13
CA ASP A 43 2.05 13.49 2.40
C ASP A 43 1.81 12.55 3.59
N ARG A 44 0.99 11.50 3.40
CA ARG A 44 0.61 10.55 4.44
C ARG A 44 1.32 9.22 4.34
N ILE A 45 2.15 9.02 3.32
CA ILE A 45 3.07 7.88 3.22
C ILE A 45 4.31 8.22 4.04
N VAL A 46 4.48 7.55 5.18
CA VAL A 46 5.60 7.77 6.11
C VAL A 46 6.89 7.16 5.58
N THR A 47 6.78 5.93 5.08
CA THR A 47 7.89 5.21 4.49
C THR A 47 7.38 4.16 3.52
N ALA A 48 8.23 3.79 2.56
CA ALA A 48 7.96 2.86 1.49
C ALA A 48 9.29 2.17 1.11
N SER A 49 9.39 0.88 1.40
CA SER A 49 10.59 0.08 1.17
C SER A 49 10.27 -1.10 0.28
N ILE A 50 11.06 -1.29 -0.77
CA ILE A 50 10.94 -2.47 -1.64
C ILE A 50 11.98 -3.49 -1.18
N HIS A 51 11.51 -4.63 -0.68
CA HIS A 51 12.36 -5.75 -0.27
C HIS A 51 12.51 -6.71 -1.44
N ARG A 52 13.74 -7.14 -1.71
CA ARG A 52 14.12 -8.08 -2.79
C ARG A 52 15.01 -9.22 -2.30
N ASP A 53 15.31 -9.22 -1.02
CA ASP A 53 16.15 -10.17 -0.28
C ASP A 53 15.34 -11.28 0.40
N GLU A 54 14.02 -11.26 0.22
CA GLU A 54 13.09 -12.26 0.73
C GLU A 54 12.58 -13.20 -0.38
N ALA A 55 11.67 -14.13 -0.04
CA ALA A 55 11.17 -15.14 -0.99
C ALA A 55 10.43 -14.53 -2.20
N THR A 56 9.72 -13.42 -1.99
CA THR A 56 9.00 -12.71 -3.05
C THR A 56 9.23 -11.22 -2.91
N PRO A 57 9.63 -10.50 -3.98
CA PRO A 57 9.74 -9.06 -3.93
C PRO A 57 8.42 -8.40 -3.52
N HIS A 58 8.48 -7.43 -2.60
CA HIS A 58 7.29 -6.72 -2.16
C HIS A 58 7.62 -5.31 -1.67
N LEU A 59 6.60 -4.45 -1.67
CA LEU A 59 6.66 -3.14 -1.07
C LEU A 59 5.99 -3.20 0.31
N SER A 60 6.72 -2.85 1.37
CA SER A 60 6.14 -2.48 2.67
C SER A 60 6.02 -0.96 2.74
N ALA A 61 4.81 -0.47 2.95
CA ALA A 61 4.53 0.96 3.05
C ALA A 61 3.68 1.27 4.28
N PHE A 62 4.07 2.29 5.05
CA PHE A 62 3.33 2.75 6.22
C PHE A 62 2.60 4.05 5.88
N VAL A 63 1.29 4.07 6.08
CA VAL A 63 0.44 5.25 5.85
C VAL A 63 -0.23 5.73 7.14
N VAL A 64 -0.35 7.04 7.31
CA VAL A 64 -1.11 7.64 8.41
C VAL A 64 -2.58 7.74 8.01
N PRO A 65 -3.52 7.09 8.71
CA PRO A 65 -4.95 7.14 8.40
C PRO A 65 -5.59 8.42 8.95
N LEU A 66 -4.98 9.56 8.64
CA LEU A 66 -5.52 10.87 9.00
C LEU A 66 -6.71 11.14 8.08
N THR A 67 -7.79 11.68 8.62
CA THR A 67 -9.00 12.04 7.85
C THR A 67 -8.93 13.49 7.39
N GLN A 68 -9.92 13.95 6.61
CA GLN A 68 -10.01 15.37 6.21
C GLN A 68 -10.26 16.29 7.41
N ASP A 69 -11.01 15.82 8.41
CA ASP A 69 -11.27 16.52 9.68
C ASP A 69 -10.16 16.29 10.73
N LYS A 70 -8.98 15.83 10.31
CA LYS A 70 -7.75 15.70 11.11
C LYS A 70 -7.82 14.71 12.28
N ARG A 71 -8.69 13.71 12.20
CA ARG A 71 -8.70 12.57 13.15
C ARG A 71 -7.87 11.41 12.61
N LEU A 72 -7.27 10.63 13.50
CA LEU A 72 -6.68 9.33 13.13
C LEU A 72 -7.78 8.27 13.15
N SER A 73 -8.14 7.73 11.98
CA SER A 73 -9.24 6.80 11.82
C SER A 73 -9.00 5.80 10.68
N ALA A 74 -8.29 4.70 10.96
CA ALA A 74 -8.19 3.59 10.02
C ALA A 74 -9.57 3.04 9.63
N LYS A 75 -10.57 3.16 10.52
CA LYS A 75 -11.96 2.76 10.24
C LYS A 75 -12.56 3.49 9.03
N GLU A 76 -12.16 4.74 8.79
CA GLU A 76 -12.66 5.50 7.66
C GLU A 76 -12.07 5.05 6.32
N PHE A 77 -10.88 4.45 6.32
CA PHE A 77 -10.23 3.96 5.10
C PHE A 77 -10.45 2.47 4.84
N ILE A 78 -10.42 1.64 5.90
CA ILE A 78 -10.43 0.17 5.81
C ILE A 78 -11.34 -0.51 6.85
N GLY A 79 -12.19 0.25 7.55
CA GLY A 79 -12.97 -0.27 8.68
C GLY A 79 -14.15 -1.17 8.35
N SER A 80 -14.46 -1.40 7.08
CA SER A 80 -15.56 -2.27 6.66
C SER A 80 -15.14 -3.19 5.52
N ARG A 81 -15.84 -4.33 5.43
CA ARG A 81 -15.65 -5.31 4.35
C ARG A 81 -15.84 -4.67 2.98
N ASP A 82 -16.82 -3.78 2.83
CA ASP A 82 -17.10 -3.16 1.53
C ASP A 82 -16.00 -2.19 1.10
N LYS A 83 -15.37 -1.47 2.04
CA LYS A 83 -14.20 -0.63 1.74
C LYS A 83 -13.00 -1.46 1.31
N MET A 84 -12.71 -2.53 2.04
CA MET A 84 -11.62 -3.45 1.68
C MET A 84 -11.90 -4.20 0.36
N ARG A 85 -13.16 -4.44 0.02
CA ARG A 85 -13.55 -5.00 -1.30
C ARG A 85 -13.33 -3.98 -2.42
N ALA A 86 -13.66 -2.72 -2.20
CA ALA A 86 -13.42 -1.65 -3.17
C ALA A 86 -11.91 -1.42 -3.42
N ASP A 87 -11.05 -1.73 -2.45
CA ASP A 87 -9.59 -1.69 -2.64
C ASP A 87 -9.07 -2.78 -3.59
N GLN A 88 -9.85 -3.84 -3.84
CA GLN A 88 -9.46 -5.01 -4.62
C GLN A 88 -10.16 -5.09 -5.99
N SER A 89 -10.94 -4.07 -6.36
CA SER A 89 -11.75 -4.02 -7.57
C SER A 89 -11.14 -3.21 -8.70
#